data_AF-A0AAG5D287-F1
#
_entry.id   AF-A0AAG5D287-F1
#
_cell.length_a   1.000
_cell.length_b   1.000
_cell.length_c   1.000
_cell.angle_alpha   90.00
_cell.angle_beta   90.00
_cell.angle_gamma   90.00
#
_symmetry.space_group_name_H-M   'P 1'
#
loop_
_entity.id
_entity.type
_entity.pdbx_description
1 polymer ?
#
loop_
_entity_poly.entity_id
_entity_poly.type
_entity_poly.pdbx_seq_one_letter_code
_entity_poly.pdbx_strand_id
1 'polypeptide(L)'
;APKEATWQRVAVPPLDTRKVEVTNVVNPLFERPKKNFGIGQNVQPKRDLSWFVRWPKYIRIQLQKEILHKRLKGPPPINQLIMAVDKATARQLLKLLEKYSPENPIAKTQRLKARRQ
;
A
#
# COMPACT_ATOMS: atom_id res chain seq x y z
N ALA A 1 -41.04 -38.68 -3.95
CA ALA A 1 -41.14 -37.73 -5.07
C ALA A 1 -39.91 -37.90 -5.97
N PRO A 2 -40.07 -37.98 -7.30
CA PRO A 2 -39.02 -38.40 -8.22
C PRO A 2 -37.91 -37.35 -8.35
N LYS A 3 -36.67 -37.80 -8.54
CA LYS A 3 -35.50 -36.95 -8.76
C LYS A 3 -35.55 -36.45 -10.21
N GLU A 4 -35.73 -35.15 -10.40
CA GLU A 4 -35.70 -34.52 -11.73
C GLU A 4 -34.31 -34.62 -12.35
N ALA A 5 -34.25 -35.08 -13.59
CA ALA A 5 -33.04 -35.17 -14.38
C ALA A 5 -32.54 -33.77 -14.76
N THR A 6 -31.36 -33.41 -14.27
CA THR A 6 -30.65 -32.19 -14.68
C THR A 6 -30.07 -32.39 -16.07
N TRP A 7 -30.74 -31.88 -17.09
CA TRP A 7 -30.23 -31.82 -18.46
C TRP A 7 -28.95 -30.98 -18.49
N GLN A 8 -27.80 -31.61 -18.79
CA GLN A 8 -26.58 -30.89 -19.11
C GLN A 8 -26.77 -30.15 -20.43
N ARG A 9 -26.94 -28.83 -20.36
CA ARG A 9 -26.86 -27.98 -21.55
C ARG A 9 -25.44 -28.06 -22.10
N VAL A 10 -25.27 -28.83 -23.16
CA VAL A 10 -24.05 -28.84 -23.96
C VAL A 10 -23.80 -27.39 -24.40
N ALA A 11 -22.64 -26.86 -24.02
CA ALA A 11 -22.24 -25.51 -24.40
C ALA A 11 -22.29 -25.41 -25.94
N VAL A 12 -23.00 -24.40 -26.44
CA VAL A 12 -22.97 -24.05 -27.86
C VAL A 12 -21.49 -23.87 -28.25
N PRO A 13 -20.98 -24.50 -29.33
CA PRO A 13 -19.61 -24.25 -29.76
C PRO A 13 -19.41 -22.73 -29.88
N PRO A 14 -18.25 -22.17 -29.47
CA PRO A 14 -18.02 -20.74 -29.54
C PRO A 14 -18.41 -20.27 -30.94
N LEU A 15 -19.45 -19.45 -31.03
CA LEU A 15 -19.81 -18.79 -32.26
C LEU A 15 -18.52 -18.10 -32.71
N ASP A 16 -18.01 -18.45 -33.89
CA ASP A 16 -16.87 -17.80 -34.52
C ASP A 16 -17.27 -16.34 -34.73
N THR A 17 -17.13 -15.55 -33.66
CA THR A 17 -17.17 -14.12 -33.69
C THR A 17 -15.90 -13.78 -34.44
N ARG A 18 -16.02 -13.72 -35.78
CA ARG A 18 -15.03 -13.14 -36.65
C ARG A 18 -14.59 -11.87 -35.95
N LYS A 19 -13.38 -11.87 -35.40
CA LYS A 19 -12.76 -10.66 -34.89
C LYS A 19 -12.81 -9.71 -36.07
N VAL A 20 -13.70 -8.74 -36.01
CA VAL A 20 -13.74 -7.68 -37.00
C VAL A 20 -12.39 -7.00 -36.83
N GLU A 21 -11.48 -7.28 -37.75
CA GLU A 21 -10.20 -6.60 -37.81
C GLU A 21 -10.52 -5.14 -38.03
N VAL A 22 -10.47 -4.36 -36.95
CA VAL A 22 -10.58 -2.91 -37.02
C VAL A 22 -9.29 -2.45 -37.70
N THR A 23 -9.32 -2.39 -39.03
CA THR A 23 -8.29 -1.75 -39.82
C THR A 23 -8.34 -0.27 -39.47
N ASN A 24 -7.48 0.16 -38.54
CA ASN A 24 -7.28 1.57 -38.25
C ASN A 24 -6.83 2.22 -39.56
N VAL A 25 -7.71 3.04 -40.16
CA VAL A 25 -7.39 3.83 -41.36
C VAL A 25 -6.31 4.82 -40.98
N VAL A 26 -5.05 4.50 -41.28
CA VAL A 26 -3.92 5.40 -41.02
C VAL A 26 -3.88 6.42 -42.15
N ASN A 27 -4.12 7.69 -41.80
CA ASN A 27 -3.95 8.78 -42.75
C ASN A 27 -2.47 8.88 -43.15
N PRO A 28 -2.13 8.81 -44.45
CA PRO A 28 -0.74 8.87 -44.93
C PRO A 28 -0.03 10.19 -44.62
N LEU A 29 -0.76 11.23 -44.22
CA LEU A 29 -0.19 12.50 -43.79
C LEU A 29 0.42 12.47 -42.37
N PHE A 30 0.14 11.44 -41.56
CA PHE A 30 0.66 11.33 -40.19
C PHE A 30 1.76 10.27 -40.08
N GLU A 31 2.99 10.74 -39.92
CA GLU A 31 4.12 9.89 -39.55
C GLU A 31 4.17 9.67 -38.03
N ARG A 32 4.73 8.54 -37.58
CA ARG A 32 4.99 8.29 -36.15
C ARG A 32 6.36 8.87 -35.78
N PRO A 33 6.46 9.96 -35.00
CA PRO A 33 7.76 10.51 -34.61
C PRO A 33 8.40 9.64 -33.53
N LYS A 34 9.23 8.67 -33.93
CA LYS A 34 10.02 7.86 -32.99
C LYS A 34 11.20 8.69 -32.49
N LYS A 35 11.23 9.00 -31.18
CA LYS A 35 12.38 9.66 -30.53
C LYS A 35 13.29 8.60 -29.91
N ASN A 36 14.59 8.75 -30.08
CA ASN A 36 15.58 7.88 -29.45
C ASN A 36 16.15 8.58 -28.21
N PHE A 37 15.93 8.01 -27.03
CA PHE A 37 16.38 8.59 -25.75
C PHE A 37 17.68 7.96 -25.23
N GLY A 38 18.43 7.29 -26.11
CA GLY A 38 19.78 6.82 -25.81
C GLY A 38 20.76 7.96 -25.51
N ILE A 39 21.92 7.61 -24.97
CA ILE A 39 22.99 8.57 -24.64
C ILE A 39 23.44 9.28 -25.91
N GLY A 40 23.43 10.63 -25.91
CA GLY A 40 23.87 11.45 -27.04
C GLY A 40 22.84 11.64 -28.17
N GLN A 41 21.60 11.18 -27.99
CA GLN A 41 20.52 11.32 -28.98
C GLN A 41 19.53 12.43 -28.55
N ASN A 42 18.23 12.17 -28.54
CA ASN A 42 17.23 13.16 -28.14
C ASN A 42 17.25 13.45 -26.63
N VAL A 43 16.73 14.62 -26.22
CA VAL A 43 16.58 15.02 -24.82
C VAL A 43 15.80 13.96 -24.04
N GLN A 44 16.36 13.54 -22.90
CA GLN A 44 15.74 12.54 -22.05
C GLN A 44 14.38 13.01 -21.50
N PRO A 45 13.39 12.12 -21.41
CA PRO A 45 12.09 12.46 -20.84
C PRO A 45 12.22 12.73 -19.34
N LYS A 46 11.21 13.41 -18.77
CA LYS A 46 11.08 13.54 -17.32
C LYS A 46 10.87 12.14 -16.73
N ARG A 47 11.75 11.74 -15.80
CA ARG A 47 11.69 10.48 -15.06
C ARG A 47 11.43 10.74 -13.58
N ASP A 48 10.99 9.73 -12.84
CA ASP A 48 10.95 9.84 -11.38
C ASP A 48 12.38 10.01 -10.84
N LEU A 49 12.60 11.11 -10.11
CA LEU A 49 13.88 11.47 -9.50
C LEU A 49 13.84 11.31 -7.98
N SER A 50 12.80 10.71 -7.40
CA SER A 50 12.62 10.52 -5.95
C SER A 50 13.89 10.07 -5.21
N TRP A 51 14.68 9.17 -5.82
CA TRP A 51 15.93 8.67 -5.27
C TRP A 51 17.13 9.62 -5.41
N PHE A 52 17.13 10.49 -6.42
CA PHE A 52 18.22 11.41 -6.76
C PHE A 52 17.96 12.85 -6.30
N VAL A 53 16.79 13.13 -5.76
CA VAL A 53 16.44 14.43 -5.19
C VAL A 53 17.33 14.70 -3.97
N ARG A 54 17.86 15.93 -3.91
CA ARG A 54 18.49 16.45 -2.70
C ARG A 54 17.41 16.68 -1.64
N TRP A 55 17.16 15.67 -0.80
CA TRP A 55 16.16 15.74 0.26
C TRP A 55 16.46 16.86 1.28
N PRO A 56 15.40 17.47 1.86
CA PRO A 56 15.53 18.40 2.98
C PRO A 56 16.42 17.86 4.10
N LYS A 57 17.12 18.77 4.81
CA LYS A 57 18.14 18.41 5.81
C LYS A 57 17.59 17.47 6.90
N TYR A 58 16.37 17.70 7.37
CA TYR A 58 15.78 16.89 8.44
C TYR A 58 15.55 15.44 8.03
N ILE A 59 15.10 15.18 6.79
CA ILE A 59 14.91 13.82 6.25
C ILE A 59 16.25 13.10 6.17
N ARG A 60 17.29 13.78 5.66
CA ARG A 60 18.63 13.20 5.57
C ARG A 60 19.17 12.78 6.93
N ILE A 61 19.03 13.64 7.94
CA ILE A 61 19.50 13.35 9.31
C ILE A 61 18.70 12.17 9.91
N GLN A 62 17.38 12.12 9.72
CA GLN A 62 16.55 11.02 10.20
C GLN A 62 16.97 9.68 9.57
N LEU A 63 17.17 9.65 8.24
CA LEU A 63 17.61 8.45 7.53
C LEU A 63 19.03 8.03 7.95
N GLN A 64 19.96 8.97 8.06
CA GLN A 64 21.33 8.68 8.51
C GLN A 64 21.36 8.12 9.93
N LYS A 65 20.54 8.65 10.84
CA LYS A 65 20.39 8.15 12.21
C LYS A 65 19.90 6.69 12.21
N GLU A 66 18.87 6.39 11.42
CA GLU A 66 18.33 5.03 11.31
C GLU A 66 19.33 4.04 10.70
N ILE A 67 20.09 4.48 9.68
CA ILE A 67 21.18 3.68 9.09
C ILE A 67 22.27 3.41 10.12
N LEU A 68 22.62 4.41 10.93
CA LEU A 68 23.64 4.27 11.97
C LEU A 68 23.22 3.27 13.04
N HIS A 69 21.97 3.34 13.52
CA HIS A 69 21.43 2.37 14.49
C HIS A 69 21.48 0.92 13.99
N LYS A 70 21.29 0.70 12.69
CA LYS A 70 21.35 -0.64 12.08
C LYS A 70 22.77 -1.15 11.88
N ARG A 71 23.71 -0.26 11.56
CA ARG A 71 25.10 -0.63 11.24
C ARG A 71 25.98 -0.78 12.48
N LEU A 72 25.74 0.04 13.49
CA LEU A 72 26.51 -0.01 14.72
C LEU A 72 25.93 -1.08 15.65
N LYS A 73 26.81 -1.81 16.35
CA LYS A 73 26.39 -2.71 17.43
C LYS A 73 25.99 -1.88 18.64
N GLY A 74 24.69 -1.79 18.90
CA GLY A 74 24.15 -1.16 20.11
C GLY A 74 24.26 -2.08 21.34
N PRO A 75 24.19 -1.52 22.56
CA PRO A 75 24.20 -2.31 23.79
C PRO A 75 22.88 -3.10 23.93
N PRO A 76 22.91 -4.32 24.52
CA PRO A 76 21.73 -5.19 24.62
C PRO A 76 20.48 -4.56 25.27
N PRO A 77 20.59 -3.75 26.34
CA PRO A 77 19.42 -3.10 26.94
C PRO A 77 18.65 -2.20 25.98
N ILE A 78 19.34 -1.56 25.03
CA ILE A 78 18.70 -0.71 24.02
C ILE A 78 18.04 -1.58 22.94
N ASN A 79 18.69 -2.68 22.55
CA ASN A 79 18.16 -3.57 21.51
C ASN A 79 16.87 -4.30 21.94
N GLN A 80 16.67 -4.52 23.25
CA GLN A 80 15.42 -5.06 23.80
C GLN A 80 14.19 -4.23 23.40
N LEU A 81 14.34 -2.90 23.27
CA LEU A 81 13.24 -2.00 22.92
C LEU A 81 12.93 -1.99 21.41
N ILE A 82 13.87 -2.47 20.59
CA ILE A 82 13.69 -2.62 19.14
C ILE A 82 12.90 -3.91 18.85
N MET A 83 13.08 -4.94 19.68
CA MET A 83 12.37 -6.21 19.56
C MET A 83 10.96 -6.12 20.14
N ALA A 84 9.98 -5.91 19.27
CA ALA A 84 8.57 -5.85 19.65
C ALA A 84 7.92 -7.25 19.75
N VAL A 85 6.79 -7.33 20.46
CA VAL A 85 5.93 -8.52 20.50
C VAL A 85 5.25 -8.76 19.13
N ASP A 86 4.86 -10.00 18.85
CA ASP A 86 4.21 -10.36 17.59
C ASP A 86 2.84 -9.68 17.40
N LYS A 87 2.43 -9.56 16.14
CA LYS A 87 1.20 -8.86 15.75
C LYS A 87 -0.07 -9.53 16.26
N ALA A 88 -0.09 -10.84 16.52
CA ALA A 88 -1.29 -11.53 17.00
C ALA A 88 -1.50 -11.24 18.49
N THR A 89 -0.45 -11.39 19.29
CA THR A 89 -0.47 -11.06 20.73
C THR A 89 -0.72 -9.58 20.96
N ALA A 90 -0.09 -8.68 20.19
CA ALA A 90 -0.33 -7.24 20.28
C ALA A 90 -1.81 -6.88 20.09
N ARG A 91 -2.50 -7.52 19.14
CA ARG A 91 -3.94 -7.27 18.91
C ARG A 91 -4.80 -7.72 20.07
N GLN A 92 -4.53 -8.89 20.64
CA GLN A 92 -5.27 -9.41 21.79
C GLN A 92 -5.06 -8.51 23.01
N LEU A 93 -3.82 -8.10 23.25
CA LEU A 93 -3.44 -7.24 24.37
C LEU A 93 -4.09 -5.84 24.22
N LEU A 94 -4.03 -5.22 23.04
CA LEU A 94 -4.65 -3.92 22.82
C LEU A 94 -6.18 -3.97 22.98
N LYS A 95 -6.84 -5.03 22.52
CA LYS A 95 -8.28 -5.22 22.72
C LYS A 95 -8.65 -5.35 24.20
N LEU A 96 -7.80 -6.03 24.99
CA LEU A 96 -7.99 -6.13 26.43
C LEU A 96 -7.81 -4.76 27.11
N LEU A 97 -6.75 -4.02 26.76
CA LEU A 97 -6.48 -2.70 27.31
C LEU A 97 -7.57 -1.68 26.97
N GLU A 98 -8.13 -1.74 25.76
CA GLU A 98 -9.23 -0.87 25.35
C GLU A 98 -10.48 -1.05 26.24
N LYS A 99 -10.82 -2.29 26.59
CA LYS A 99 -11.94 -2.59 27.49
C LYS A 99 -11.79 -1.96 28.88
N TYR A 100 -10.55 -1.89 29.37
CA TYR A 100 -10.22 -1.36 30.70
C TYR A 100 -9.53 0.01 30.60
N SER A 101 -9.76 0.75 29.52
CA SER A 101 -9.20 2.08 29.33
C SER A 101 -9.74 3.05 30.38
N PRO A 102 -8.93 3.98 30.92
CA PRO A 102 -9.38 4.94 31.91
C PRO A 102 -10.46 5.88 31.39
N GLU A 103 -11.20 6.48 32.31
CA GLU A 103 -12.27 7.42 31.98
C GLU A 103 -11.76 8.65 31.20
N ASN A 104 -12.47 9.02 30.14
CA ASN A 104 -12.26 10.30 29.47
C ASN A 104 -12.67 11.46 30.40
N PRO A 105 -12.11 12.67 30.22
CA PRO A 105 -12.47 13.83 31.04
C PRO A 105 -13.97 14.12 31.01
N ILE A 106 -14.64 13.91 29.87
CA ILE A 106 -16.10 14.04 29.73
C ILE A 106 -16.84 13.01 30.60
N ALA A 107 -16.47 11.73 30.52
CA ALA A 107 -17.07 10.66 31.32
C ALA A 107 -16.85 10.90 32.83
N LYS A 108 -15.69 11.43 33.22
CA LYS A 108 -15.40 11.84 34.59
C LYS A 108 -16.36 12.94 35.07
N THR A 109 -16.61 13.97 34.26
CA THR A 109 -17.57 15.03 34.63
C THR A 109 -18.99 14.49 34.78
N GLN A 110 -19.43 13.59 33.91
CA GLN A 110 -20.74 12.96 33.99
C GLN A 110 -20.86 12.09 35.24
N ARG A 111 -19.85 11.28 35.56
CA ARG A 111 -19.79 10.50 36.81
C ARG A 111 -19.88 11.39 38.06
N LEU A 112 -19.15 12.51 38.08
CA LEU A 112 -19.16 13.45 39.21
C LEU A 112 -20.51 14.17 39.35
N LYS A 113 -21.16 14.51 38.23
CA LYS A 113 -22.53 15.07 38.24
C LYS A 113 -23.54 14.03 38.76
N ALA A 114 -23.48 12.80 38.27
CA ALA A 114 -24.34 11.71 38.69
C ALA A 114 -24.17 11.35 40.18
N ARG A 115 -22.95 11.50 40.73
CA ARG A 115 -22.68 11.30 42.17
C ARG A 115 -23.23 12.42 43.07
N ARG A 116 -23.40 13.62 42.52
CA ARG A 116 -23.86 14.80 43.26
C ARG A 116 -25.40 14.86 43.35
N GLN A 117 -26.08 14.29 42.36
CA GLN A 117 -27.53 14.07 42.37
C GLN A 117 -27.88 12.92 43.32
#